data_AF-A0A4Y2CN55-F1
#
_entry.id   AF-A0A4Y2CN55-F1
#
_cell.length_a   1.000
_cell.length_b   1.000
_cell.length_c   1.000
_cell.angle_alpha   90.00
_cell.angle_beta   90.00
_cell.angle_gamma   90.00
#
_symmetry.space_group_name_H-M   'P 1'
#
loop_
_entity.id
_entity.type
_entity.pdbx_description
1 polymer ?
#
loop_
_entity_poly.entity_id
_entity_poly.type
_entity_poly.pdbx_seq_one_letter_code
_entity_poly.pdbx_strand_id
1 'polypeptide(L)'
;MNRLVHLSKLRQPLSQNISRLVSSKATSDPFHHPDATPEEIRLVNERIKLRKALRAEYLRKATDPHSTEPIVFDPVMQRYYSMHMTITDRFIPTFKNWCEYMLTCIIPIVLFAIYLQWSGEKMEKRIRSGEVEYKDRLFKFQ
;
A
#
# COMPACT_ATOMS: atom_id res chain seq x y z
N MET A 1 -8.77 -41.30 45.59
CA MET A 1 -9.44 -40.46 44.58
C MET A 1 -8.56 -39.38 43.93
N ASN A 2 -7.42 -38.97 44.50
CA ASN A 2 -6.64 -37.83 43.97
C ASN A 2 -5.70 -38.14 42.78
N ARG A 3 -5.43 -39.41 42.46
CA ARG A 3 -4.52 -39.78 41.36
C ARG A 3 -5.19 -39.74 39.98
N LEU A 4 -6.50 -39.99 39.92
CA LEU A 4 -7.28 -39.97 38.67
C LEU A 4 -7.53 -38.53 38.17
N VAL A 5 -7.68 -37.58 39.09
CA VAL A 5 -7.84 -36.14 38.76
C VAL A 5 -6.53 -35.54 38.22
N HIS A 6 -5.37 -36.04 38.66
CA HIS A 6 -4.07 -35.58 38.16
C HIS A 6 -3.79 -36.09 36.73
N LEU A 7 -4.22 -37.32 36.41
CA LEU A 7 -4.03 -37.92 35.09
C LEU A 7 -4.97 -37.34 34.02
N SER A 8 -6.16 -36.85 34.40
CA SER A 8 -7.05 -36.15 33.46
C SER A 8 -6.53 -34.77 33.04
N LYS A 9 -5.76 -34.08 33.91
CA LYS A 9 -5.08 -32.81 33.60
C LYS A 9 -3.91 -32.97 32.62
N LEU A 10 -3.23 -34.11 32.65
CA LEU A 10 -2.10 -34.40 31.76
C LEU A 10 -2.55 -34.86 30.35
N ARG A 11 -3.83 -35.22 30.19
CA ARG A 11 -4.46 -35.63 28.93
C ARG A 11 -5.45 -34.57 28.44
N GLN A 12 -4.99 -33.34 28.27
CA GLN A 12 -5.70 -32.34 27.47
C GLN A 12 -4.97 -32.18 26.12
N PRO A 13 -5.13 -33.12 25.16
CA PRO A 13 -4.35 -33.07 23.92
C PRO A 13 -5.04 -32.16 22.91
N LEU A 14 -4.31 -31.15 22.43
CA LEU A 14 -4.47 -30.43 21.17
C LEU A 14 -5.82 -29.71 20.91
N SER A 15 -6.97 -30.36 21.11
CA SER A 15 -8.31 -29.80 20.91
C SER A 15 -8.59 -28.61 21.82
N GLN A 16 -8.16 -28.65 23.08
CA GLN A 16 -8.31 -27.52 23.99
C GLN A 16 -7.39 -26.33 23.65
N ASN A 17 -6.23 -26.60 23.05
CA ASN A 17 -5.35 -25.55 22.57
C ASN A 17 -5.86 -24.95 21.26
N ILE A 18 -6.39 -25.78 20.34
CA ILE A 18 -7.06 -25.31 19.13
C ILE A 18 -8.28 -24.47 19.48
N SER A 19 -9.14 -24.91 20.42
CA SER A 19 -10.32 -24.14 20.80
C SER A 19 -9.95 -22.79 21.45
N ARG A 20 -8.90 -22.75 22.28
CA ARG A 20 -8.36 -21.49 22.84
C ARG A 20 -7.77 -20.58 21.75
N LEU A 21 -7.03 -21.14 20.77
CA LEU A 21 -6.45 -20.37 19.66
C LEU A 21 -7.51 -19.86 18.67
N VAL A 22 -8.57 -20.62 18.43
CA VAL A 22 -9.74 -20.19 17.63
C VAL A 22 -10.52 -19.11 18.38
N SER A 23 -10.75 -19.28 19.68
CA SER A 23 -11.42 -18.30 20.53
C SER A 23 -10.63 -16.99 20.66
N SER A 24 -9.29 -17.06 20.79
CA SER A 24 -8.44 -15.87 20.85
C SER A 24 -8.31 -15.16 19.50
N LYS A 25 -8.37 -15.91 18.39
CA LYS A 25 -8.42 -15.32 17.05
C LYS A 25 -9.73 -14.61 16.77
N ALA A 26 -10.86 -15.19 17.20
CA ALA A 26 -12.17 -14.56 17.10
C ALA A 26 -12.24 -13.20 17.81
N THR A 27 -11.56 -13.05 18.96
CA THR A 27 -11.43 -11.76 19.67
C THR A 27 -10.45 -10.79 18.99
N SER A 28 -9.57 -11.27 18.10
CA SER A 28 -8.62 -10.44 17.33
C SER A 28 -9.08 -10.14 15.91
N ASP A 29 -10.20 -10.72 15.47
CA ASP A 29 -10.77 -10.44 14.16
C ASP A 29 -11.26 -8.98 14.16
N PRO A 30 -10.75 -8.10 13.30
CA PRO A 30 -11.04 -6.66 13.34
C PRO A 30 -12.51 -6.33 13.01
N PHE A 31 -13.33 -7.33 12.71
CA PHE A 31 -14.76 -7.22 12.41
C PHE A 31 -15.66 -7.83 13.51
N HIS A 32 -15.07 -8.42 14.55
CA HIS A 32 -15.82 -8.92 15.71
C HIS A 32 -15.98 -7.77 16.72
N HIS A 33 -16.97 -6.91 16.47
CA HIS A 33 -17.35 -5.86 17.41
C HIS A 33 -18.45 -6.41 18.33
N PRO A 34 -18.18 -6.64 19.62
CA PRO A 34 -19.18 -7.17 20.55
C PRO A 34 -20.38 -6.23 20.74
N ASP A 35 -20.21 -4.94 20.44
CA ASP A 35 -21.21 -3.89 20.58
C ASP A 35 -21.86 -3.50 19.23
N ALA A 36 -21.74 -4.34 18.19
CA ALA A 36 -22.22 -4.01 16.84
C ALA A 36 -23.73 -3.81 16.79
N THR A 37 -24.15 -2.76 16.09
CA THR A 37 -25.57 -2.54 15.79
C THR A 37 -26.10 -3.60 14.82
N PRO A 38 -27.40 -3.92 14.83
CA PRO A 38 -27.98 -4.90 13.91
C PRO A 38 -27.75 -4.56 12.43
N GLU A 39 -27.59 -3.29 12.10
CA GLU A 39 -27.33 -2.83 10.72
C GLU A 39 -25.89 -3.11 10.28
N GLU A 40 -24.91 -2.86 11.14
CA GLU A 40 -23.50 -3.16 10.86
C GLU A 40 -23.30 -4.66 10.64
N ILE A 41 -23.96 -5.50 11.44
CA ILE A 41 -23.94 -6.96 11.29
C ILE A 41 -24.48 -7.37 9.90
N ARG A 42 -25.56 -6.73 9.42
CA ARG A 42 -26.10 -6.97 8.07
C ARG A 42 -25.09 -6.61 6.99
N LEU A 43 -24.48 -5.43 7.07
CA LEU A 43 -23.48 -4.96 6.10
C LEU A 43 -22.23 -5.87 6.06
N VAL A 44 -21.77 -6.34 7.23
CA VAL A 44 -20.65 -7.29 7.32
C VAL A 44 -21.02 -8.62 6.66
N ASN A 45 -22.22 -9.13 6.94
CA ASN A 45 -22.71 -10.37 6.33
C ASN A 45 -22.84 -10.25 4.80
N GLU A 46 -23.29 -9.11 4.28
CA GLU A 46 -23.33 -8.84 2.84
C GLU A 46 -21.93 -8.84 2.22
N ARG A 47 -20.95 -8.18 2.84
CA ARG A 47 -19.55 -8.20 2.39
C ARG A 47 -18.96 -9.61 2.39
N ILE A 48 -19.24 -10.39 3.43
CA ILE A 48 -18.81 -11.80 3.53
C ILE A 48 -19.46 -12.63 2.41
N LYS A 49 -20.75 -12.43 2.15
CA LYS A 49 -21.47 -13.11 1.05
C LYS A 49 -20.84 -12.79 -0.30
N LEU A 50 -20.55 -11.52 -0.58
CA LEU A 50 -19.88 -11.09 -1.80
C LEU A 50 -18.49 -11.72 -1.94
N ARG A 51 -17.67 -11.69 -0.88
CA ARG A 51 -16.33 -12.30 -0.87
C ARG A 51 -16.39 -13.81 -1.14
N LYS A 52 -17.35 -14.52 -0.55
CA LYS A 52 -17.57 -15.95 -0.79
C LYS A 52 -17.96 -16.22 -2.24
N ALA A 53 -18.84 -15.41 -2.82
CA ALA A 53 -19.25 -15.53 -4.22
C ALA A 53 -18.08 -15.33 -5.20
N LEU A 54 -17.28 -14.27 -5.03
CA LEU A 54 -16.10 -14.00 -5.86
C LEU A 54 -15.04 -15.10 -5.74
N ARG A 55 -14.81 -15.61 -4.52
CA ARG A 55 -13.89 -16.73 -4.30
C ARG A 55 -14.37 -18.00 -5.00
N ALA A 56 -15.67 -18.28 -4.95
CA ALA A 56 -16.25 -19.44 -5.63
C ALA A 56 -16.09 -19.32 -7.16
N GLU A 57 -16.31 -18.14 -7.73
CA GLU A 57 -16.08 -17.88 -9.15
C GLU A 57 -14.61 -18.11 -9.54
N TYR A 58 -13.68 -17.53 -8.77
CA TYR A 58 -12.24 -17.71 -9.01
C TYR A 58 -11.83 -19.18 -8.94
N LEU A 59 -12.25 -19.89 -7.89
CA LEU A 59 -11.93 -21.31 -7.74
C LEU A 59 -12.48 -22.11 -8.91
N ARG A 60 -13.72 -21.85 -9.34
CA ARG A 60 -14.33 -22.52 -10.51
C ARG A 60 -13.47 -22.36 -11.77
N LYS A 61 -12.95 -21.16 -12.04
CA LYS A 61 -12.09 -20.90 -13.21
C LYS A 61 -10.69 -21.48 -13.03
N ALA A 62 -10.13 -21.41 -11.83
CA ALA A 62 -8.78 -21.86 -11.54
C ALA A 62 -8.63 -23.39 -11.53
N THR A 63 -9.67 -24.12 -11.10
CA THR A 63 -9.64 -25.58 -11.03
C THR A 63 -10.16 -26.28 -12.28
N ASP A 64 -10.61 -25.53 -13.29
CA ASP A 64 -11.13 -26.09 -14.54
C ASP A 64 -9.97 -26.68 -15.39
N PRO A 65 -9.92 -28.01 -15.59
CA PRO A 65 -8.85 -28.64 -16.36
C PRO A 65 -8.94 -28.35 -17.86
N HIS A 66 -10.07 -27.83 -18.36
CA HIS A 66 -10.29 -27.51 -19.77
C HIS A 66 -10.13 -26.02 -20.08
N SER A 67 -9.69 -25.21 -19.10
CA SER A 67 -9.41 -23.80 -19.34
C SER A 67 -8.29 -23.65 -20.37
N THR A 68 -8.59 -22.96 -21.47
CA THR A 68 -7.61 -22.65 -22.53
C THR A 68 -6.66 -21.52 -22.10
N GLU A 69 -7.09 -20.64 -21.19
CA GLU A 69 -6.28 -19.52 -20.73
C GLU A 69 -5.34 -19.96 -19.61
N PRO A 70 -4.02 -19.66 -19.72
CA PRO A 70 -3.04 -20.03 -18.69
C PRO A 70 -3.18 -19.19 -17.41
N ILE A 71 -3.88 -18.06 -17.47
CA ILE A 71 -4.12 -17.16 -16.34
C ILE A 71 -5.61 -16.85 -16.21
N VAL A 72 -6.14 -16.87 -14.99
CA VAL A 72 -7.54 -16.52 -14.74
C VAL A 72 -7.72 -15.02 -14.90
N PHE A 73 -8.51 -14.61 -15.89
CA PHE A 73 -8.84 -13.22 -16.11
C PHE A 73 -9.73 -12.65 -14.97
N ASP A 74 -9.29 -11.56 -14.34
CA ASP A 74 -10.04 -10.81 -13.33
C ASP A 74 -10.55 -9.46 -13.88
N PRO A 75 -11.87 -9.27 -14.03
CA PRO A 75 -12.43 -8.01 -14.53
C PRO A 75 -12.20 -6.82 -13.58
N VAL A 76 -12.01 -7.06 -12.27
CA VAL A 76 -11.77 -5.99 -11.30
C VAL A 76 -10.38 -5.39 -11.52
N MET A 77 -9.37 -6.23 -11.73
CA MET A 77 -8.02 -5.77 -12.06
C MET A 77 -7.99 -5.05 -13.39
N GLN A 78 -8.63 -5.57 -14.43
CA GLN A 78 -8.72 -4.88 -15.72
C GLN A 78 -9.36 -3.49 -15.56
N ARG A 79 -10.45 -3.38 -14.79
CA ARG A 79 -11.11 -2.09 -14.53
C ARG A 79 -10.17 -1.12 -13.82
N TYR A 80 -9.46 -1.58 -12.80
CA TYR A 80 -8.47 -0.77 -12.10
C TYR A 80 -7.38 -0.24 -13.04
N TYR A 81 -6.80 -1.11 -13.88
CA TYR A 81 -5.83 -0.68 -14.88
C TYR A 81 -6.42 0.30 -15.90
N SER A 82 -7.63 0.03 -16.40
CA SER A 82 -8.30 0.92 -17.34
C SER A 82 -8.53 2.31 -16.75
N MET A 83 -8.92 2.39 -15.48
CA MET A 83 -9.14 3.66 -14.77
C MET A 83 -7.86 4.50 -14.73
N HIS A 84 -6.69 3.88 -14.50
CA HIS A 84 -5.40 4.57 -14.49
C HIS A 84 -4.98 5.04 -15.89
N MET A 85 -5.27 4.24 -16.92
CA MET A 85 -4.94 4.61 -18.30
C MET A 85 -5.84 5.74 -18.82
N THR A 86 -7.08 5.84 -18.35
CA THR A 86 -8.03 6.89 -18.76
C THR A 86 -8.02 8.12 -17.84
N ILE A 87 -6.98 8.32 -17.03
CA ILE A 87 -6.90 9.49 -16.11
C ILE A 87 -6.96 10.80 -16.89
N THR A 88 -6.36 10.86 -18.08
CA THR A 88 -6.35 12.05 -18.95
C THR A 88 -7.75 12.49 -19.35
N ASP A 89 -8.62 11.53 -19.65
CA ASP A 89 -9.99 11.78 -20.12
C ASP A 89 -10.91 12.24 -18.99
N ARG A 90 -10.56 11.88 -17.74
CA ARG A 90 -11.31 12.24 -16.53
C ARG A 90 -10.74 13.46 -15.82
N PHE A 91 -9.71 14.09 -16.35
CA PHE A 91 -9.06 15.23 -15.72
C PHE A 91 -9.98 16.46 -15.71
N ILE A 92 -10.24 16.99 -14.51
CA ILE A 92 -10.99 18.23 -14.33
C ILE A 92 -9.98 19.31 -13.93
N PRO A 93 -9.80 20.37 -14.74
CA PRO A 93 -8.91 21.46 -14.39
C PRO A 93 -9.52 22.26 -13.22
N THR A 94 -9.05 21.97 -12.01
CA THR A 94 -9.41 22.70 -10.79
C THR A 94 -8.21 23.49 -10.28
N PHE A 95 -8.47 24.55 -9.53
CA PHE A 95 -7.40 25.37 -8.95
C PHE A 95 -6.49 24.55 -8.03
N LYS A 96 -7.06 23.61 -7.27
CA LYS A 96 -6.30 22.69 -6.42
C LYS A 96 -5.30 21.86 -7.24
N ASN A 97 -5.76 21.21 -8.32
CA ASN A 97 -4.90 20.39 -9.18
C ASN A 97 -3.78 21.23 -9.83
N TRP A 98 -4.08 22.47 -10.21
CA TRP A 98 -3.08 23.40 -10.74
C TRP A 98 -2.02 23.76 -9.70
N CYS A 99 -2.41 24.08 -8.46
CA CYS A 99 -1.46 24.36 -7.38
C CYS A 99 -0.57 23.14 -7.07
N GLU A 100 -1.14 21.94 -7.03
CA GLU A 100 -0.38 20.70 -6.84
C GLU A 100 0.65 20.50 -7.96
N TYR A 101 0.28 20.74 -9.22
CA TYR A 101 1.19 20.67 -10.36
C TYR A 101 2.31 21.72 -10.29
N MET A 102 1.97 22.98 -9.99
CA MET A 102 2.95 24.06 -9.86
C MET A 102 3.98 23.73 -8.77
N LEU A 103 3.51 23.20 -7.63
CA LEU A 103 4.36 22.88 -6.49
C LEU A 103 5.25 21.66 -6.73
N THR A 104 4.75 20.64 -7.41
CA THR A 104 5.50 19.40 -7.66
C THR A 104 6.42 19.47 -8.87
N CYS A 105 6.07 20.23 -9.91
CA CYS A 105 6.87 20.31 -11.14
C CYS A 105 7.67 21.62 -11.22
N ILE A 106 7.01 22.77 -11.11
CA ILE A 106 7.66 24.06 -11.46
C ILE A 106 8.56 24.56 -10.33
N ILE A 107 8.09 24.49 -9.08
CA ILE A 107 8.89 24.92 -7.92
C ILE A 107 10.26 24.23 -7.85
N PRO A 108 10.41 22.90 -7.93
CA PRO A 108 11.73 22.28 -7.84
C PRO A 108 12.65 22.68 -9.01
N ILE A 109 12.12 22.88 -10.22
CA ILE A 109 12.91 23.35 -11.37
C ILE A 109 13.45 24.76 -11.10
N VAL A 110 12.59 25.66 -10.66
CA VAL A 110 12.97 27.06 -10.37
C VAL A 110 13.96 27.13 -9.20
N LEU A 111 13.70 26.38 -8.12
CA LEU A 111 14.61 26.31 -6.97
C LEU A 111 15.98 25.77 -7.37
N PHE A 112 16.03 24.73 -8.21
CA PHE A 112 17.28 24.17 -8.69
C PHE A 112 18.06 25.17 -9.56
N ALA A 113 17.37 25.91 -10.44
CA ALA A 113 18.00 26.95 -11.27
C ALA A 113 18.61 28.08 -10.41
N ILE A 114 17.85 28.58 -9.42
CA ILE A 114 18.34 29.62 -8.49
C ILE A 114 19.52 29.09 -7.67
N TYR A 115 19.43 27.85 -7.18
CA TYR A 115 20.51 27.22 -6.44
C TYR A 115 21.79 27.12 -7.27
N LEU A 116 21.68 26.73 -8.54
CA LEU A 116 22.81 26.65 -9.45
C LEU A 116 23.46 28.03 -9.66
N GLN A 117 22.66 29.06 -9.93
CA GLN A 117 23.16 30.43 -10.08
C GLN A 117 23.88 30.92 -8.81
N TRP A 118 23.26 30.74 -7.64
CA TRP A 118 23.86 31.14 -6.36
C TRP A 118 25.14 30.38 -6.05
N SER A 119 25.22 29.10 -6.38
CA SER A 119 26.43 28.31 -6.18
C SER A 119 27.57 28.80 -7.09
N GLY A 120 27.26 29.16 -8.34
CA GLY A 120 28.19 29.79 -9.27
C GLY A 120 28.73 31.12 -8.77
N GLU A 121 27.85 32.05 -8.40
CA GLU A 121 28.24 33.38 -7.89
C GLU A 121 29.07 33.29 -6.61
N LYS A 122 28.72 32.39 -5.69
CA LYS A 122 29.50 32.15 -4.46
C LYS A 122 30.88 31.60 -4.79
N MET A 123 30.97 30.67 -5.74
CA MET A 123 32.25 30.11 -6.17
C MET A 123 33.13 31.19 -6.80
N GLU A 124 32.58 32.01 -7.70
CA GLU A 124 33.30 33.09 -8.35
C GLU A 124 33.82 34.12 -7.34
N LYS A 125 32.99 34.52 -6.36
CA LYS A 125 33.39 35.44 -5.29
C LYS A 125 34.58 34.89 -4.49
N ARG A 126 34.56 33.61 -4.11
CA ARG A 126 35.68 32.97 -3.39
C ARG A 126 36.96 32.87 -4.22
N ILE A 127 36.82 32.68 -5.54
CA ILE A 127 37.97 32.69 -6.45
C ILE A 127 38.59 34.09 -6.52
N ARG A 128 37.75 35.14 -6.61
CA ARG A 128 38.20 36.54 -6.66
C ARG A 128 38.81 37.02 -5.33
N SER A 129 38.28 36.57 -4.19
CA SER A 129 38.85 36.89 -2.87
C SER A 129 40.16 36.15 -2.57
N GLY A 130 40.51 35.14 -3.38
CA GLY A 130 41.72 34.33 -3.20
C GLY A 130 41.58 33.24 -2.13
N GLU A 131 40.38 33.02 -1.59
CA GLU A 131 40.10 31.95 -0.62
C GLU A 131 40.29 30.54 -1.19
N VAL A 132 40.15 30.40 -2.52
CA VAL A 132 40.31 29.12 -3.22
C VAL A 132 41.65 29.09 -3.94
N GLU A 133 42.52 28.19 -3.51
CA GLU A 133 43.81 27.92 -4.15
C GLU A 133 43.63 27.46 -5.61
N TYR A 134 44.58 27.79 -6.46
CA TYR A 134 44.53 27.47 -7.89
C TYR A 134 44.49 25.96 -8.19
N LYS A 135 44.97 25.13 -7.26
CA LYS A 135 44.94 23.66 -7.39
C LYS A 135 43.53 23.06 -7.21
N ASP A 136 42.66 23.70 -6.42
CA ASP A 136 41.34 23.19 -6.04
C ASP A 136 40.20 23.70 -6.93
N ARG A 137 40.53 24.40 -8.04
CA ARG A 137 39.55 24.93 -8.98
C ARG A 137 39.07 23.83 -9.93
N LEU A 138 37.75 23.60 -9.96
CA LEU A 138 37.10 22.56 -10.78
C LEU A 138 37.30 22.75 -12.30
N PHE A 139 37.35 23.99 -12.78
CA PHE A 139 37.47 24.32 -14.21
C PHE A 139 38.80 25.04 -14.50
N LYS A 140 39.90 24.29 -14.52
CA LYS A 140 41.24 24.86 -14.64
C LYS A 140 41.76 25.00 -16.08
N PHE A 141 41.34 24.11 -16.97
CA PHE A 141 41.94 23.92 -18.31
C PHE A 141 40.92 23.91 -19.46
N GLN A 142 39.70 24.38 -19.19
CA GLN A 142 38.60 24.36 -20.15
C GLN A 142 38.29 25.78 -20.64
#